data_AF-A0A151TM03-F1
#
_entry.id   AF-A0A151TM03-F1
#
_cell.length_a   1.000
_cell.length_b   1.000
_cell.length_c   1.000
_cell.angle_alpha   90.00
_cell.angle_beta   90.00
_cell.angle_gamma   90.00
#
_symmetry.space_group_name_H-M   'P 1'
#
loop_
_entity.id
_entity.type
_entity.pdbx_description
1 polymer ?
#
loop_
_entity_poly.entity_id
_entity_poly.type
_entity_poly.pdbx_seq_one_letter_code
_entity_poly.pdbx_strand_id
1 'polypeptide(L)'
;MSEQQDGPTIIYCDNRSAIAMAKNPVHHQRTKLIAIKYHFIREAEITKQSQLEYCSTEDQVVDIFTKALPRANFEQLWIMLGVTEFCIKEQGWN
;
A
#
# COMPACT_ATOMS: atom_id res chain seq x y z
N MET A 1 13.14 23.19 -9.42
CA MET A 1 11.68 23.14 -9.47
C MET A 1 11.24 22.32 -8.27
N SER A 2 10.76 22.95 -7.21
CA SER A 2 10.13 22.21 -6.09
C SER A 2 8.72 21.85 -6.53
N GLU A 3 8.44 20.56 -6.70
CA GLU A 3 7.07 20.10 -6.89
C GLU A 3 6.29 20.35 -5.60
N GLN A 4 5.35 21.29 -5.66
CA GLN A 4 4.48 21.60 -4.53
C GLN A 4 3.31 20.61 -4.55
N GLN A 5 3.16 19.83 -3.47
CA GLN A 5 2.01 18.95 -3.30
C GLN A 5 0.74 19.79 -3.08
N ASP A 6 -0.33 19.44 -3.79
CA ASP A 6 -1.66 20.08 -3.67
C ASP A 6 -2.41 19.63 -2.38
N GLY A 7 -1.96 18.56 -1.74
CA GLY A 7 -2.52 18.01 -0.51
C GLY A 7 -1.76 16.78 0.00
N PRO A 8 -2.21 16.16 1.11
CA PRO A 8 -1.58 14.96 1.65
C PRO A 8 -1.65 13.80 0.66
N THR A 9 -0.56 13.06 0.51
CA THR A 9 -0.56 11.81 -0.26
C THR A 9 -1.30 10.73 0.52
N ILE A 10 -2.33 10.13 -0.08
CA ILE A 10 -3.04 8.99 0.53
C ILE A 10 -2.14 7.75 0.46
N ILE A 11 -1.91 7.13 1.60
CA ILE A 11 -1.18 5.87 1.74
C ILE A 11 -2.15 4.80 2.24
N TYR A 12 -2.38 3.80 1.40
CA TYR A 12 -3.24 2.66 1.72
C TYR A 12 -2.48 1.60 2.53
N CYS A 13 -3.12 1.07 3.57
CA CYS A 13 -2.54 0.05 4.44
C CYS A 13 -3.59 -0.92 4.99
N ASP A 14 -3.29 -2.21 4.96
CA ASP A 14 -4.09 -3.29 5.56
C ASP A 14 -4.00 -3.38 7.09
N ASN A 15 -2.98 -2.78 7.68
CA ASN A 15 -2.75 -2.86 9.12
C ASN A 15 -3.50 -1.77 9.89
N ARG A 16 -4.73 -2.07 10.29
CA ARG A 16 -5.57 -1.18 11.12
C ARG A 16 -4.89 -0.71 12.41
N SER A 17 -4.07 -1.56 13.04
CA SER A 17 -3.33 -1.17 14.24
C SER A 17 -2.27 -0.11 13.93
N ALA A 18 -1.58 -0.22 12.80
CA ALA A 18 -0.62 0.80 12.35
C ALA A 18 -1.30 2.15 12.08
N ILE A 19 -2.47 2.13 11.44
CA ILE A 19 -3.29 3.33 11.20
C ILE A 19 -3.76 3.94 12.51
N ALA A 20 -4.33 3.12 13.41
CA ALA A 20 -4.81 3.58 14.70
C ALA A 20 -3.68 4.16 15.56
N MET A 21 -2.51 3.53 15.55
CA MET A 21 -1.33 4.08 16.18
C MET A 21 -0.98 5.44 15.56
N ALA A 22 -0.88 5.55 14.23
CA ALA A 22 -0.49 6.81 13.57
C ALA A 22 -1.43 7.98 13.94
N LYS A 23 -2.73 7.69 14.08
CA LYS A 23 -3.76 8.68 14.41
C LYS A 23 -3.93 8.93 15.92
N ASN A 24 -3.63 7.95 16.78
CA ASN A 24 -3.86 8.04 18.21
C ASN A 24 -2.61 7.63 19.03
N PRO A 25 -2.00 8.57 19.78
CA PRO A 25 -0.68 8.40 20.37
C PRO A 25 -0.57 7.47 21.59
N VAL A 26 -1.64 6.80 22.03
CA VAL A 26 -1.75 6.24 23.39
C VAL A 26 -0.96 4.92 23.60
N HIS A 27 -0.32 4.35 22.58
CA HIS A 27 0.45 3.11 22.75
C HIS A 27 1.93 3.33 23.10
N HIS A 28 2.34 2.81 24.26
CA HIS A 28 3.75 2.76 24.69
C HIS A 28 4.46 1.59 23.98
N GLN A 29 5.27 1.90 22.96
CA GLN A 29 5.96 0.92 22.11
C GLN A 29 7.03 0.12 22.89
N ARG A 30 7.06 -1.21 22.74
CA ARG A 30 8.07 -2.10 23.38
C ARG A 30 9.28 -2.44 22.50
N THR A 31 9.44 -1.86 21.30
CA THR A 31 10.59 -2.17 20.41
C THR A 31 11.04 -0.98 19.57
N LYS A 32 12.35 -0.71 19.53
CA LYS A 32 12.97 0.48 18.92
C LYS A 32 12.64 0.67 17.42
N LEU A 33 12.64 -0.40 16.63
CA LEU A 33 12.32 -0.36 15.20
C LEU A 33 10.89 0.11 14.92
N ILE A 34 9.94 -0.34 15.74
CA ILE A 34 8.54 0.04 15.60
C ILE A 34 8.37 1.50 16.04
N ALA A 35 9.10 1.96 17.07
CA ALA A 35 9.05 3.35 17.52
C ALA A 35 9.55 4.32 16.43
N ILE A 36 10.69 4.03 15.79
CA ILE A 36 11.26 4.91 14.74
C ILE A 36 10.30 5.05 13.54
N LYS A 37 9.83 3.92 12.98
CA LYS A 37 8.89 3.94 11.85
C LYS A 37 7.61 4.70 12.20
N TYR A 38 7.15 4.51 13.42
CA TYR A 38 5.95 5.15 13.93
C TYR A 38 6.09 6.67 14.07
N HIS A 39 7.19 7.15 14.65
CA HIS A 39 7.45 8.59 14.77
C HIS A 39 7.41 9.28 13.40
N PHE A 40 8.05 8.67 12.40
CA PHE A 40 8.07 9.20 11.04
C PHE A 40 6.67 9.28 10.42
N ILE A 41 5.93 8.15 10.45
CA ILE A 41 4.58 8.08 9.86
C ILE A 41 3.62 9.05 10.57
N ARG A 42 3.71 9.15 11.90
CA ARG A 42 2.90 10.08 12.69
C ARG A 42 3.19 11.53 12.33
N GLU A 43 4.47 11.89 12.21
CA GLU A 43 4.86 13.25 11.84
C GLU A 43 4.33 13.62 10.45
N ALA A 44 4.42 12.71 9.48
CA ALA A 44 3.87 12.92 8.14
C ALA A 44 2.33 13.07 8.14
N GLU A 45 1.62 12.32 9.00
CA GLU A 45 0.15 12.41 9.17
C GLU A 45 -0.27 13.75 9.82
N ILE A 46 0.45 14.19 10.85
CA ILE A 46 0.18 15.45 11.58
C ILE A 46 0.48 16.66 10.70
N THR A 47 1.59 16.62 9.95
CA THR A 47 2.02 17.71 9.05
C THR A 47 1.26 17.73 7.73
N LYS A 48 0.29 16.81 7.54
CA LYS A 48 -0.51 16.68 6.31
C LYS A 48 0.34 16.46 5.05
N GLN A 49 1.50 15.81 5.21
CA GLN A 49 2.28 15.30 4.08
C GLN A 49 1.71 13.99 3.56
N SER A 50 1.14 13.17 4.45
CA SER A 50 0.46 11.93 4.11
C SER A 50 -0.85 11.77 4.87
N GLN A 51 -1.73 10.90 4.36
CA GLN A 51 -2.95 10.45 5.03
C GLN A 51 -3.05 8.94 4.94
N LEU A 52 -3.14 8.26 6.08
CA LEU A 52 -3.31 6.81 6.12
C LEU A 52 -4.78 6.40 6.00
N GLU A 53 -5.04 5.53 5.03
CA GLU A 53 -6.35 4.91 4.79
C GLU A 53 -6.28 3.39 4.80
N TYR A 54 -7.36 2.79 5.30
CA TYR A 54 -7.45 1.33 5.34
C TYR A 54 -7.73 0.79 3.94
N CYS A 55 -6.98 -0.24 3.54
CA CYS A 55 -7.25 -1.04 2.37
C CYS A 55 -7.33 -2.51 2.79
N SER A 56 -8.25 -3.28 2.22
CA SER A 56 -8.33 -4.71 2.53
C SER A 56 -7.09 -5.42 1.96
N THR A 57 -6.73 -6.58 2.51
CA THR A 57 -5.63 -7.38 1.95
C THR A 57 -5.98 -7.89 0.54
N GLU A 58 -7.27 -8.14 0.28
CA GLU A 58 -7.79 -8.54 -1.03
C GLU A 58 -7.67 -7.44 -2.09
N ASP A 59 -7.62 -6.17 -1.68
CA ASP A 59 -7.53 -5.01 -2.58
C ASP A 59 -6.13 -4.38 -2.62
N GLN A 60 -5.21 -4.84 -1.75
CA GLN A 60 -3.87 -4.27 -1.62
C GLN A 60 -2.93 -4.82 -2.70
N VAL A 61 -3.00 -4.25 -3.92
CA VAL A 61 -2.20 -4.66 -5.10
C VAL A 61 -0.70 -4.83 -4.82
N VAL A 62 -0.12 -4.02 -3.92
CA VAL A 62 1.31 -4.11 -3.56
C VAL A 62 1.73 -5.44 -2.92
N ASP A 63 0.77 -6.23 -2.42
CA ASP A 63 1.02 -7.54 -1.85
C ASP A 63 1.61 -8.52 -2.86
N ILE A 64 1.32 -8.33 -4.16
CA ILE A 64 1.92 -9.11 -5.24
C ILE A 64 3.45 -9.04 -5.26
N PHE A 65 4.02 -7.93 -4.77
CA PHE A 65 5.47 -7.68 -4.78
C PHE A 65 6.15 -8.03 -3.46
N THR A 66 5.40 -8.24 -2.37
CA THR A 66 5.95 -8.32 -1.02
C THR A 66 5.61 -9.61 -0.28
N LYS A 67 4.60 -10.36 -0.73
CA LYS A 67 4.10 -11.56 -0.08
C LYS A 67 4.10 -12.75 -1.05
N ALA A 68 4.32 -13.95 -0.50
CA ALA A 68 3.99 -15.19 -1.20
C ALA A 68 2.50 -15.47 -1.03
N LEU A 69 1.70 -15.22 -2.07
CA LEU A 69 0.24 -15.32 -2.03
C LEU A 69 -0.26 -16.66 -2.58
N PRO A 70 -1.37 -17.20 -2.05
CA PRO A 70 -2.10 -18.27 -2.72
C PRO A 70 -2.50 -17.84 -4.14
N ARG A 71 -2.54 -18.80 -5.06
CA ARG A 71 -2.81 -18.54 -6.48
C ARG A 71 -4.06 -17.68 -6.72
N ALA A 72 -5.16 -17.98 -6.03
CA ALA A 72 -6.41 -17.25 -6.20
C ALA A 72 -6.27 -15.75 -5.84
N ASN A 73 -5.63 -15.43 -4.71
CA ASN A 73 -5.37 -14.05 -4.30
C ASN A 73 -4.41 -13.36 -5.27
N PHE A 74 -3.38 -14.07 -5.72
CA PHE A 74 -2.43 -13.54 -6.69
C PHE A 74 -3.11 -13.19 -8.02
N GLU A 75 -3.94 -14.08 -8.57
CA GLU A 75 -4.67 -13.86 -9.82
C GLU A 75 -5.64 -12.66 -9.70
N GLN A 76 -6.32 -12.51 -8.56
CA GLN A 76 -7.16 -11.35 -8.29
C GLN A 76 -6.34 -10.04 -8.33
N LEU A 77 -5.24 -9.97 -7.59
CA LEU A 77 -4.39 -8.77 -7.56
C LEU A 77 -3.70 -8.51 -8.91
N TRP A 78 -3.37 -9.55 -9.67
CA TRP A 78 -2.80 -9.47 -11.02
C TRP A 78 -3.77 -8.82 -12.01
N ILE A 79 -5.06 -9.19 -11.94
CA ILE A 79 -6.13 -8.54 -12.71
C ILE A 79 -6.30 -7.08 -12.28
N MET A 80 -6.30 -6.80 -10.98
CA MET A 80 -6.39 -5.43 -10.45
C MET A 80 -5.20 -4.55 -10.87
N LEU A 81 -4.00 -5.13 -11.00
CA LEU A 81 -2.81 -4.45 -11.52
C LEU A 81 -2.93 -4.11 -13.01
N GLY A 82 -3.92 -4.66 -13.71
CA GLY A 82 -4.17 -4.44 -15.14
C GLY A 82 -3.35 -5.34 -16.05
N VAL A 83 -2.73 -6.41 -15.52
CA VAL A 83 -1.95 -7.33 -16.33
C VAL A 83 -2.91 -8.32 -17.01
N THR A 84 -2.91 -8.30 -18.34
CA THR A 84 -3.78 -9.14 -19.19
C THR A 84 -2.91 -9.99 -20.12
N GLU A 85 -3.41 -11.17 -20.51
CA GLU A 85 -2.75 -11.98 -21.53
C GLU A 85 -2.88 -11.32 -22.90
N PHE A 86 -1.74 -11.03 -23.54
CA PHE A 86 -1.73 -10.64 -24.95
C PHE A 86 -1.78 -11.90 -25.83
N CYS A 87 -2.91 -12.11 -26.51
CA CYS A 87 -2.99 -13.14 -27.54
C CYS A 87 -2.26 -12.65 -28.79
N ILE A 88 -1.04 -13.14 -29.04
CA ILE A 88 -0.38 -12.97 -30.33
C ILE A 88 -1.17 -13.82 -31.32
N LYS A 89 -2.06 -13.18 -32.09
CA LYS A 89 -2.64 -13.82 -33.27
C LYS A 89 -1.51 -14.03 -34.26
N GLU A 90 -0.96 -15.25 -34.33
CA GLU A 90 -0.20 -15.66 -35.50
C GLU A 90 -1.16 -15.57 -36.69
N GLN A 91 -1.00 -14.53 -37.51
CA GLN A 91 -1.62 -14.53 -38.83
C GLN A 91 -0.91 -15.62 -39.63
N GLY A 92 -1.57 -16.77 -39.74
CA GLY A 92 -1.15 -17.85 -40.63
C GLY A 92 -0.94 -17.28 -42.02
N TRP A 93 0.27 -17.50 -42.55
CA TRP A 93 0.57 -17.23 -43.94
C TRP A 93 -0.28 -18.18 -44.79
N ASN A 94 -1.27 -17.62 -45.51
CA ASN A 94 -1.94 -18.31 -46.60
C ASN A 94 -1.05 -18.32 -47.85
#